data_AF-A0A161M5V4-F1
#
_entry.id   AF-A0A161M5V4-F1
#
_cell.length_a   1.000
_cell.length_b   1.000
_cell.length_c   1.000
_cell.angle_alpha   90.00
_cell.angle_beta   90.00
_cell.angle_gamma   90.00
#
_symmetry.space_group_name_H-M   'P 1'
#
loop_
_entity.id
_entity.type
_entity.pdbx_description
1 polymer ?
#
loop_
_entity_poly.entity_id
_entity_poly.type
_entity_poly.pdbx_seq_one_letter_code
_entity_poly.pdbx_strand_id
1 'polypeptide(L)'
;YRFTFSGITQDFNKIVFLINHLVGEFIEEKCINPTFIMEHPQVMSPLAKWHRDIRGLTERFELFVLKKEICNAYTELNDPAVQRERFAEQAKDKAAGDDEAQLIDENFCTALEYGLPPTAGWGLGIDRLTMFLTDSNNIKEVLFFPAMKPEDNVKNKGDSEVQEVNTEIKQ
;
A
#
# COMPACT_ATOMS: atom_id res chain seq x y z
N TYR A 1 -39.49 10.27 -5.97
CA TYR A 1 -38.86 10.07 -4.65
C TYR A 1 -37.42 10.57 -4.73
N ARG A 2 -37.15 11.73 -4.13
CA ARG A 2 -35.84 12.40 -4.17
C ARG A 2 -35.10 12.00 -2.90
N PHE A 3 -34.13 11.09 -3.01
CA PHE A 3 -33.27 10.74 -1.89
C PHE A 3 -32.31 11.90 -1.63
N THR A 4 -32.57 12.66 -0.57
CA THR A 4 -31.60 13.57 0.03
C THR A 4 -30.66 12.75 0.90
N PHE A 5 -29.45 12.51 0.41
CA PHE A 5 -28.37 11.91 1.19
C PHE A 5 -27.80 12.96 2.16
N SER A 6 -28.39 13.08 3.34
CA SER A 6 -27.94 13.98 4.40
C SER A 6 -27.15 13.28 5.52
N GLY A 7 -26.50 12.15 5.23
CA GLY A 7 -25.85 11.32 6.25
C GLY A 7 -24.54 10.61 5.86
N ILE A 8 -23.92 10.94 4.71
CA ILE A 8 -22.77 10.17 4.17
C ILE A 8 -21.42 10.48 4.88
N THR A 9 -21.34 11.44 5.80
CA THR A 9 -20.05 11.89 6.33
C THR A 9 -19.28 10.82 7.12
N GLN A 10 -19.87 9.66 7.42
CA GLN A 10 -19.24 8.55 8.16
C GLN A 10 -18.88 7.32 7.29
N ASP A 11 -19.17 7.33 5.98
CA ASP A 11 -19.05 6.14 5.10
C ASP A 11 -18.00 6.27 3.98
N PHE A 12 -17.11 7.27 4.04
CA PHE A 12 -16.13 7.50 2.97
C PHE A 12 -15.10 6.36 2.85
N ASN A 13 -14.59 5.86 3.98
CA ASN A 13 -13.63 4.75 4.00
C ASN A 13 -14.24 3.42 3.54
N LYS A 14 -15.54 3.21 3.80
CA LYS A 14 -16.25 2.04 3.29
C LYS A 14 -16.37 2.07 1.77
N ILE A 15 -16.49 3.24 1.16
CA ILE A 15 -16.55 3.38 -0.31
C ILE A 15 -15.21 3.03 -0.94
N VAL A 16 -14.09 3.53 -0.40
CA VAL A 16 -12.74 3.20 -0.87
C VAL A 16 -12.49 1.69 -0.76
N PHE A 17 -12.76 1.11 0.41
CA PHE A 17 -12.62 -0.33 0.63
C PHE A 17 -13.48 -1.15 -0.33
N LEU A 18 -14.74 -0.75 -0.55
CA LEU A 18 -15.64 -1.43 -1.48
C LEU A 18 -15.14 -1.38 -2.92
N ILE A 19 -14.67 -0.21 -3.37
CA ILE A 19 -14.13 -0.07 -4.73
C ILE A 19 -12.90 -0.97 -4.90
N ASN A 20 -11.96 -0.95 -3.97
CA ASN A 20 -10.79 -1.82 -4.01
C ASN A 20 -11.17 -3.31 -4.07
N HIS A 21 -12.13 -3.73 -3.23
CA HIS A 21 -12.57 -5.13 -3.23
C HIS A 21 -13.27 -5.54 -4.54
N LEU A 22 -14.09 -4.65 -5.12
CA LEU A 22 -14.73 -4.89 -6.41
C LEU A 22 -13.73 -4.92 -7.57
N VAL A 23 -12.72 -4.07 -7.55
CA VAL A 23 -11.63 -4.08 -8.55
C VAL A 23 -10.88 -5.41 -8.47
N GLY A 24 -10.53 -5.86 -7.26
CA GLY A 24 -9.90 -7.15 -7.00
C GLY A 24 -10.66 -8.33 -7.60
N GLU A 25 -11.96 -8.42 -7.31
CA GLU A 25 -12.79 -9.55 -7.73
C GLU A 25 -13.13 -9.51 -9.24
N PHE A 26 -13.43 -8.33 -9.80
CA PHE A 26 -14.01 -8.25 -11.16
C PHE A 26 -13.03 -7.86 -12.26
N ILE A 27 -11.95 -7.17 -11.91
CA ILE A 27 -11.00 -6.59 -12.88
C ILE A 27 -9.66 -7.30 -12.78
N GLU A 28 -9.06 -7.40 -11.60
CA GLU A 28 -7.71 -7.99 -11.44
C GLU A 28 -7.66 -9.44 -11.93
N GLU A 29 -8.73 -10.21 -11.71
CA GLU A 29 -8.81 -11.60 -12.19
C GLU A 29 -8.70 -11.75 -13.71
N LYS A 30 -9.04 -10.70 -14.48
CA LYS A 30 -8.99 -10.70 -15.96
C LYS A 30 -7.63 -10.26 -16.49
N CYS A 31 -6.79 -9.66 -15.66
CA CYS A 31 -5.48 -9.12 -16.03
C CYS A 31 -4.40 -10.22 -16.09
N ILE A 32 -4.50 -11.11 -17.07
CA ILE A 32 -3.48 -12.15 -17.31
C ILE A 32 -2.25 -11.55 -18.00
N ASN A 33 -2.47 -10.82 -19.08
CA ASN A 33 -1.43 -10.10 -19.81
C ASN A 33 -1.14 -8.74 -19.15
N PRO A 34 0.01 -8.10 -19.45
CA PRO A 34 0.31 -6.75 -19.01
C PRO A 34 -0.83 -5.78 -19.35
N THR A 35 -1.55 -5.34 -18.32
CA THR A 35 -2.76 -4.53 -18.44
C THR A 35 -2.61 -3.30 -17.56
N PHE A 36 -2.81 -2.12 -18.15
CA PHE A 36 -2.85 -0.86 -17.43
C PHE A 36 -4.28 -0.57 -16.99
N ILE A 37 -4.51 -0.51 -15.68
CA ILE A 37 -5.72 0.06 -15.09
C ILE A 37 -5.42 1.54 -14.85
N MET A 38 -6.23 2.44 -15.41
CA MET A 38 -5.96 3.88 -15.40
C MET A 38 -7.12 4.64 -14.76
N GLU A 39 -6.86 5.91 -14.43
CA GLU A 39 -7.88 6.88 -14.02
C GLU A 39 -8.56 6.55 -12.69
N HIS A 40 -7.76 6.31 -11.66
CA HIS A 40 -8.27 5.97 -10.34
C HIS A 40 -9.01 7.18 -9.71
N PRO A 41 -10.12 6.95 -8.99
CA PRO A 41 -10.78 7.96 -8.17
C PRO A 41 -9.83 8.69 -7.21
N GLN A 42 -10.05 10.00 -7.04
CA GLN A 42 -9.26 10.85 -6.13
C GLN A 42 -9.28 10.36 -4.69
N VAL A 43 -10.41 9.79 -4.27
CA VAL A 43 -10.63 9.25 -2.93
C VAL A 43 -9.69 8.10 -2.58
N MET A 44 -9.14 7.41 -3.58
CA MET A 44 -8.19 6.31 -3.40
C MET A 44 -6.74 6.73 -3.64
N SER A 45 -6.51 7.97 -4.06
CA SER A 45 -5.23 8.43 -4.58
C SER A 45 -4.85 9.79 -3.98
N PRO A 46 -4.51 9.83 -2.69
CA PRO A 46 -4.26 11.07 -1.93
C PRO A 46 -3.06 11.87 -2.47
N LEU A 47 -2.09 11.20 -3.09
CA LEU A 47 -0.88 11.84 -3.64
C LEU A 47 -0.96 12.10 -5.16
N ALA A 48 -1.96 11.53 -5.84
CA ALA A 48 -2.07 11.67 -7.29
C ALA A 48 -2.80 12.96 -7.68
N LYS A 49 -2.27 13.65 -8.68
CA LYS A 49 -2.88 14.85 -9.24
C LYS A 49 -4.25 14.53 -9.87
N TRP A 50 -5.17 15.48 -9.76
CA TRP A 50 -6.49 15.36 -10.38
C TRP A 50 -6.37 15.21 -11.90
N HIS A 51 -7.32 14.49 -12.49
CA HIS A 51 -7.39 14.31 -13.93
C HIS A 51 -7.72 15.64 -14.62
N ARG A 52 -7.03 15.95 -15.73
CA ARG A 52 -7.22 17.19 -16.50
C ARG A 52 -8.64 17.36 -17.06
N ASP A 53 -9.24 16.27 -17.54
CA ASP A 53 -10.54 16.30 -18.24
C ASP A 53 -11.71 15.73 -17.42
N ILE A 54 -11.47 14.87 -16.42
CA ILE A 54 -12.51 14.07 -15.77
C ILE A 54 -12.55 14.38 -14.28
N ARG A 55 -13.58 15.12 -13.86
CA ARG A 55 -13.73 15.52 -12.46
C ARG A 55 -13.91 14.30 -11.56
N GLY A 56 -13.14 14.25 -10.47
CA GLY A 56 -13.22 13.18 -9.46
C GLY A 56 -12.24 12.03 -9.68
N LEU A 57 -11.55 11.97 -10.83
CA LEU A 57 -10.49 11.01 -11.12
C LEU A 57 -9.10 11.64 -10.97
N THR A 58 -8.08 10.80 -11.01
CA THR A 58 -6.66 11.16 -10.96
C THR A 58 -5.91 10.64 -12.17
N GLU A 59 -4.77 11.27 -12.48
CA GLU A 59 -3.85 10.76 -13.49
C GLU A 59 -2.95 9.67 -12.88
N ARG A 60 -3.55 8.53 -12.52
CA ARG A 60 -2.88 7.36 -11.94
C ARG A 60 -3.11 6.12 -12.79
N PHE A 61 -2.08 5.31 -12.95
CA PHE A 61 -2.20 3.97 -13.49
C PHE A 61 -1.53 2.91 -12.61
N GLU A 62 -2.06 1.70 -12.70
CA GLU A 62 -1.48 0.50 -12.11
C GLU A 62 -1.29 -0.54 -13.21
N LEU A 63 -0.13 -1.19 -13.21
CA LEU A 63 0.19 -2.26 -14.13
C LEU A 63 -0.06 -3.60 -13.45
N PHE A 64 -0.95 -4.39 -14.02
CA PHE A 64 -1.25 -5.75 -13.60
C PHE A 64 -0.69 -6.78 -14.59
N VAL A 65 -0.12 -7.86 -14.07
CA VAL A 65 0.33 -9.03 -14.83
C VAL A 65 0.01 -10.26 -13.99
N LEU A 66 -0.50 -11.34 -14.62
CA LEU A 66 -0.86 -12.58 -13.91
C LEU A 66 -1.72 -12.33 -12.65
N LYS A 67 -2.69 -11.42 -12.75
CA LYS A 67 -3.62 -11.03 -11.67
C LYS A 67 -2.95 -10.37 -10.46
N LYS A 68 -1.74 -9.82 -10.63
CA LYS A 68 -1.00 -9.13 -9.57
C LYS A 68 -0.53 -7.78 -10.09
N GLU A 69 -0.70 -6.77 -9.25
CA GLU A 69 -0.11 -5.45 -9.46
C GLU A 69 1.43 -5.56 -9.43
N ILE A 70 2.13 -4.96 -10.39
CA ILE A 70 3.59 -4.86 -10.39
C ILE A 70 4.04 -3.41 -10.23
N CYS A 71 3.31 -2.48 -10.81
CA CYS A 71 3.69 -1.08 -10.83
C CYS A 71 2.50 -0.19 -10.51
N ASN A 72 2.79 0.89 -9.81
CA ASN A 72 1.88 1.99 -9.54
C ASN A 72 2.58 3.29 -9.93
N ALA A 73 1.89 4.16 -10.64
CA ALA A 73 2.45 5.40 -11.12
C ALA A 73 1.36 6.45 -11.26
N TYR A 74 1.74 7.70 -11.04
CA TYR A 74 0.81 8.82 -11.10
C TYR A 74 1.51 10.13 -11.39
N THR A 75 0.78 11.07 -11.99
CA THR A 75 1.20 12.47 -12.00
C THR A 75 1.18 12.98 -10.55
N GLU A 76 2.30 13.50 -10.07
CA GLU A 76 2.46 13.94 -8.69
C GLU A 76 1.61 15.17 -8.39
N LEU A 77 0.93 15.16 -7.24
CA LEU A 77 0.24 16.35 -6.75
C LEU A 77 1.28 17.39 -6.31
N ASN A 78 1.39 18.46 -7.09
CA ASN A 78 2.34 19.54 -6.85
C ASN A 78 1.71 20.81 -6.25
N ASP A 79 0.44 20.75 -5.84
CA ASP A 79 -0.25 21.84 -5.16
C ASP A 79 -0.19 21.63 -3.63
N PRO A 80 0.56 22.47 -2.90
CA PRO A 80 0.75 22.28 -1.46
C PRO A 80 -0.53 22.51 -0.64
N ALA A 81 -1.44 23.38 -1.09
CA ALA A 81 -2.68 23.64 -0.37
C ALA A 81 -3.61 22.42 -0.44
N VAL A 82 -3.75 21.85 -1.66
CA VAL A 82 -4.54 20.63 -1.87
C VAL A 82 -3.91 19.43 -1.17
N GLN A 83 -2.58 19.30 -1.21
CA GLN A 83 -1.88 18.21 -0.51
C GLN A 83 -2.13 18.27 1.00
N ARG A 84 -2.11 19.46 1.60
CA ARG A 84 -2.38 19.65 3.03
C ARG A 84 -3.84 19.34 3.39
N GLU A 85 -4.80 19.71 2.54
CA GLU A 85 -6.21 19.33 2.72
C GLU A 85 -6.38 17.81 2.74
N ARG A 86 -5.75 17.11 1.79
CA ARG A 86 -5.79 15.64 1.71
C ARG A 86 -5.16 14.96 2.91
N PHE A 87 -4.02 15.46 3.40
CA PHE A 87 -3.43 14.96 4.64
C PHE A 87 -4.33 15.21 5.86
N ALA A 88 -5.03 16.34 5.92
CA ALA A 88 -5.98 16.61 6.99
C ALA A 88 -7.20 15.67 6.93
N GLU A 89 -7.63 15.26 5.73
CA GLU A 89 -8.66 14.22 5.56
C GLU A 89 -8.16 12.86 6.05
N GLN A 90 -6.97 12.43 5.61
CA GLN A 90 -6.39 11.15 6.05
C GLN A 90 -6.13 11.11 7.56
N ALA A 91 -5.75 12.24 8.18
CA ALA A 91 -5.60 12.32 9.62
C ALA A 91 -6.95 12.14 10.36
N LYS A 92 -8.06 12.59 9.78
CA LYS A 92 -9.40 12.32 10.33
C LYS A 92 -9.76 10.85 10.18
N ASP A 93 -9.43 10.22 9.06
CA ASP A 93 -9.66 8.79 8.83
C ASP A 93 -8.87 7.94 9.82
N LYS A 94 -7.61 8.32 10.09
CA LYS A 94 -6.80 7.72 11.15
C LYS A 94 -7.43 7.84 12.53
N ALA A 95 -7.93 9.03 12.88
CA ALA A 95 -8.63 9.24 14.14
C ALA A 95 -9.95 8.43 14.23
N ALA A 96 -10.53 8.06 13.08
CA ALA A 96 -11.70 7.19 12.98
C ALA A 96 -11.36 5.69 13.04
N GLY A 97 -10.08 5.32 13.15
CA GLY A 97 -9.61 3.94 13.33
C GLY A 97 -8.98 3.29 12.11
N ASP A 98 -8.61 4.06 11.08
CA ASP A 98 -7.83 3.56 9.95
C ASP A 98 -6.31 3.59 10.24
N ASP A 99 -5.74 2.43 10.57
CA ASP A 99 -4.31 2.29 10.85
C ASP A 99 -3.43 2.45 9.59
N GLU A 100 -3.99 2.33 8.38
CA GLU A 100 -3.26 2.45 7.11
C GLU A 100 -3.22 3.90 6.58
N ALA A 101 -3.99 4.81 7.20
CA ALA A 101 -4.02 6.21 6.80
C ALA A 101 -2.69 6.94 7.06
N GLN A 102 -2.28 7.78 6.10
CA GLN A 102 -1.02 8.51 6.15
C GLN A 102 -1.06 9.61 7.22
N LEU A 103 0.11 9.90 7.80
CA LEU A 103 0.29 11.01 8.73
C LEU A 103 0.53 12.31 7.95
N ILE A 104 0.16 13.43 8.59
CA ILE A 104 0.47 14.75 8.05
C ILE A 104 1.99 14.97 8.12
N ASP A 105 2.62 15.18 6.97
CA ASP A 105 4.03 15.59 6.86
C ASP A 105 4.11 17.06 6.44
N GLU A 106 4.29 17.95 7.43
CA GLU A 106 4.44 19.38 7.18
C GLU A 106 5.75 19.74 6.50
N ASN A 107 6.82 18.94 6.66
CA ASN A 107 8.08 19.18 5.96
C ASN A 107 7.92 18.91 4.47
N PHE A 108 7.18 17.85 4.12
CA PHE A 108 6.82 17.55 2.74
C PHE A 108 5.96 18.67 2.12
N CYS A 109 4.94 19.15 2.84
CA CYS A 109 4.12 20.28 2.36
C CYS A 109 4.95 21.56 2.18
N THR A 110 5.85 21.85 3.12
CA THR A 110 6.77 22.98 3.02
C THR A 110 7.69 22.84 1.79
N ALA A 111 8.20 21.63 1.51
CA ALA A 111 9.01 21.37 0.32
C ALA A 111 8.21 21.62 -0.99
N LEU A 112 6.94 21.25 -1.03
CA LEU A 112 6.06 21.53 -2.18
C LEU A 112 5.86 23.04 -2.39
N GLU A 113 5.83 23.85 -1.33
CA GLU A 113 5.69 25.31 -1.39
C GLU A 113 6.91 26.00 -2.03
N TYR A 114 8.10 25.41 -1.93
CA TYR A 114 9.29 25.88 -2.67
C TYR A 114 9.19 25.65 -4.18
N GLY A 115 8.20 24.85 -4.62
CA GLY A 115 7.88 24.62 -6.02
C GLY A 115 8.37 23.27 -6.53
N LEU A 116 7.48 22.28 -6.50
CA LEU A 116 7.66 21.03 -7.22
C LEU A 116 7.27 21.22 -8.71
N PRO A 117 8.18 21.03 -9.68
CA PRO A 117 7.82 21.05 -11.09
C PRO A 117 6.79 19.97 -11.43
N PRO A 118 6.06 20.08 -12.55
CA PRO A 118 5.15 19.03 -12.99
C PRO A 118 5.93 17.72 -13.17
N THR A 119 5.70 16.76 -12.26
CA THR A 119 6.46 15.52 -12.12
C THR A 119 5.51 14.33 -12.17
N ALA A 120 6.02 13.17 -12.57
CA ALA A 120 5.33 11.90 -12.46
C ALA A 120 6.17 10.93 -11.63
N GLY A 121 5.52 10.25 -10.68
CA GLY A 121 6.09 9.19 -9.87
C GLY A 121 5.81 7.83 -10.46
N TRP A 122 6.74 6.90 -10.22
CA TRP A 122 6.62 5.51 -10.64
C TRP A 122 7.27 4.60 -9.61
N GLY A 123 6.54 3.57 -9.19
CA GLY A 123 7.01 2.51 -8.32
C GLY A 123 6.83 1.15 -8.99
N LEU A 124 7.81 0.27 -8.79
CA LEU A 124 7.80 -1.10 -9.30
C LEU A 124 8.24 -2.08 -8.21
N GLY A 125 7.42 -3.10 -7.99
CA GLY A 125 7.76 -4.22 -7.13
C GLY A 125 8.79 -5.12 -7.79
N ILE A 126 10.07 -4.94 -7.47
CA ILE A 126 11.18 -5.74 -8.00
C ILE A 126 11.03 -7.22 -7.62
N ASP A 127 10.55 -7.52 -6.40
CA ASP A 127 10.29 -8.89 -5.97
C ASP A 127 9.22 -9.56 -6.84
N ARG A 128 8.11 -8.86 -7.10
CA ARG A 128 7.03 -9.35 -7.96
C ARG A 128 7.51 -9.52 -9.40
N LEU A 129 8.28 -8.56 -9.93
CA LEU A 129 8.88 -8.69 -11.26
C LEU A 129 9.77 -9.93 -11.35
N THR A 130 10.63 -10.14 -10.34
CA THR A 130 11.53 -11.30 -10.28
C THR A 130 10.74 -12.59 -10.20
N MET A 131 9.68 -12.65 -9.39
CA MET A 131 8.79 -13.81 -9.30
C MET A 131 8.24 -14.24 -10.66
N PHE A 132 7.84 -13.30 -11.51
CA PHE A 132 7.35 -13.64 -12.86
C PHE A 132 8.45 -14.07 -13.82
N LEU A 133 9.65 -13.50 -13.68
CA LEU A 133 10.81 -13.90 -14.49
C LEU A 133 11.38 -15.27 -14.09
N THR A 134 11.20 -15.68 -12.84
CA THR A 134 11.67 -16.96 -12.29
C THR A 134 10.57 -18.00 -12.15
N ASP A 135 9.38 -17.76 -12.72
CA ASP A 135 8.19 -18.63 -12.64
C ASP A 135 7.88 -19.09 -11.19
N SER A 136 8.07 -18.17 -10.24
CA SER A 136 7.98 -18.43 -8.80
C SER A 136 6.68 -17.89 -8.23
N ASN A 137 5.82 -18.77 -7.74
CA ASN A 137 4.51 -18.39 -7.17
C ASN A 137 4.58 -17.84 -5.74
N ASN A 138 5.76 -17.86 -5.10
CA ASN A 138 5.97 -17.41 -3.73
C ASN A 138 7.13 -16.41 -3.65
N ILE A 139 6.90 -15.28 -2.98
CA ILE A 139 7.91 -14.22 -2.78
C ILE A 139 9.15 -14.72 -2.02
N LYS A 140 9.00 -15.77 -1.20
CA LYS A 140 10.11 -16.35 -0.45
C LYS A 140 11.19 -16.97 -1.34
N GLU A 141 10.85 -17.36 -2.57
CA GLU A 141 11.81 -17.95 -3.52
C GLU A 141 12.76 -16.89 -4.11
N VAL A 142 12.35 -15.62 -4.12
CA VAL A 142 13.14 -14.51 -4.68
C VAL A 142 13.86 -13.70 -3.60
N LEU A 143 13.66 -14.04 -2.33
CA LEU A 143 14.29 -13.40 -1.19
C LEU A 143 15.34 -14.34 -0.58
N PHE A 144 16.59 -13.89 -0.46
CA PHE A 144 17.66 -14.70 0.15
C PHE A 144 17.37 -15.08 1.62
N PHE A 145 16.75 -14.16 2.37
CA PHE A 145 16.41 -14.36 3.78
C PHE A 145 14.99 -13.82 4.04
N PRO A 146 13.94 -14.61 3.73
CA PRO A 146 12.56 -14.15 3.94
C PRO A 146 12.24 -14.04 5.42
N ALA A 147 11.36 -13.10 5.78
CA ALA A 147 10.84 -13.01 7.14
C ALA A 147 10.05 -14.29 7.48
N MET A 148 10.58 -15.05 8.43
CA MET A 148 9.96 -16.26 8.95
C MET A 148 9.41 -16.00 10.34
N LYS A 149 8.26 -16.60 10.67
CA LYS A 149 7.80 -16.63 12.05
C LYS A 149 8.82 -17.43 12.86
N PRO A 150 9.31 -16.91 13.99
CA PRO A 150 10.22 -17.68 14.84
C PRO A 150 9.53 -18.98 15.28
N GLU A 151 10.28 -20.07 15.33
CA GLU A 151 9.78 -21.34 15.84
C GLU A 151 9.68 -21.26 17.37
N ASP A 152 8.52 -21.57 17.94
CA ASP A 152 8.26 -21.54 19.39
C ASP A 152 9.07 -22.58 20.21
N ASN A 153 10.06 -23.26 19.62
CA ASN A 153 10.79 -24.39 20.22
C ASN A 153 12.31 -24.36 20.02
N VAL A 154 12.94 -23.21 20.25
CA VAL A 154 14.32 -23.21 20.78
C VAL A 154 14.26 -22.86 22.26
N LYS A 155 13.63 -23.72 23.06
CA LYS A 155 14.06 -23.85 24.46
C LYS A 155 15.47 -24.42 24.39
N ASN A 156 16.45 -23.63 24.84
CA ASN A 156 17.86 -23.98 25.02
C ASN A 156 18.04 -25.43 25.49
N LYS A 157 18.17 -26.40 24.57
CA LYS A 157 18.65 -27.74 24.91
C LYS A 157 20.15 -27.75 25.21
N GLY A 158 20.87 -26.68 24.89
CA GLY A 158 22.30 -26.52 25.17
C GLY A 158 22.63 -26.15 26.62
N ASP A 159 21.69 -25.60 27.39
CA ASP A 159 21.97 -25.18 28.78
C ASP A 159 21.69 -26.29 29.80
N SER A 160 20.84 -27.26 29.45
CA SER A 160 20.46 -28.37 30.34
C SER A 160 21.51 -29.49 30.43
N GLU A 161 22.26 -29.78 29.36
CA GLU A 161 23.32 -30.81 29.41
C GLU A 161 24.58 -30.33 30.18
N VAL A 162 24.88 -29.02 30.18
CA VAL A 162 26.03 -28.47 30.90
C VAL A 162 25.79 -28.41 32.41
N GLN A 163 24.53 -28.36 32.87
CA GLN A 163 24.21 -28.38 34.30
C GLN A 163 24.24 -29.79 34.90
N GLU A 164 23.82 -30.84 34.19
CA GLU A 164 23.88 -32.22 34.72
C GLU A 164 25.32 -32.71 34.88
N VAL A 165 26.18 -32.46 33.90
CA VAL A 165 27.60 -32.89 33.95
C VAL A 165 28.38 -32.21 35.09
N ASN A 166 28.09 -30.94 35.40
CA ASN A 166 28.73 -30.24 36.51
C ASN A 166 28.26 -30.69 37.91
N THR A 167 27.13 -31.39 37.98
CA THR A 167 26.55 -31.87 39.24
C THR A 167 27.10 -33.26 39.59
N GLU A 168 27.34 -34.13 38.59
CA GLU A 168 27.94 -35.46 38.81
C GLU A 168 29.44 -35.41 39.17
N ILE A 169 30.18 -34.39 38.71
CA ILE A 169 31.62 -34.26 39.02
C ILE A 169 31.88 -33.80 40.48
N LYS A 170 30.83 -33.41 41.22
CA LYS A 170 30.94 -32.91 42.61
C LYS A 170 30.46 -33.88 43.70
N GLN A 171 30.25 -35.16 43.39
CA GLN A 171 30.01 -36.20 44.40
C GLN A 171 31.25 -37.07 44.64
#